data_AF-A0A967TMS7-F1
#
_entry.id   AF-A0A967TMS7-F1
#
_cell.length_a   1.000
_cell.length_b   1.000
_cell.length_c   1.000
_cell.angle_alpha   90.00
_cell.angle_beta   90.00
_cell.angle_gamma   90.00
#
_symmetry.space_group_name_H-M   'P 1'
#
loop_
_entity.id
_entity.type
_entity.pdbx_description
1 polymer ?
#
loop_
_entity_poly.entity_id
_entity_poly.type
_entity_poly.pdbx_seq_one_letter_code
_entity_poly.pdbx_strand_id
1 'polypeptide(L)'
;GQWLANVARGNWGNSYAERRPVTAIVAERFVNTLWLTAATVLLALVLAVALGVAGAVSDSRFVKSLIEGFAVLGISIPTFWSGTLVILVFAVYLDLIPSGGMATIGRPFSLTDRLWHLLAPAAVLGTLYIAQWSRYLQAGL
;
A
#
# COMPACT_ATOMS: atom_id res chain seq x y z
N GLY A 1 -29.58 -8.12 -20.79
CA GLY A 1 -29.81 -6.65 -20.81
C GLY A 1 -30.33 -6.08 -19.50
N GLN A 2 -31.25 -6.75 -18.79
CA GLN A 2 -31.96 -6.18 -17.64
C GLN A 2 -31.07 -5.76 -16.46
N TRP A 3 -30.00 -6.51 -16.17
CA TRP A 3 -29.04 -6.13 -15.14
C TRP A 3 -28.36 -4.77 -15.42
N LEU A 4 -27.88 -4.58 -16.66
CA LEU A 4 -27.20 -3.35 -17.07
C LEU A 4 -28.15 -2.13 -17.00
N ALA A 5 -29.41 -2.32 -17.42
CA ALA A 5 -30.45 -1.30 -17.33
C ALA A 5 -30.78 -0.93 -15.87
N ASN A 6 -30.79 -1.91 -14.97
CA ASN A 6 -31.02 -1.67 -13.54
C ASN A 6 -29.85 -0.93 -12.88
N VAL A 7 -28.61 -1.33 -13.19
CA VAL A 7 -27.39 -0.66 -12.70
C VAL A 7 -27.33 0.81 -13.16
N ALA A 8 -27.64 1.08 -14.42
CA ALA A 8 -27.67 2.44 -14.98
C ALA A 8 -28.74 3.33 -14.32
N ARG A 9 -29.78 2.74 -13.72
CA ARG A 9 -30.82 3.44 -12.93
C ARG A 9 -30.49 3.50 -11.42
N GLY A 10 -29.29 3.08 -11.01
CA GLY A 10 -28.86 3.07 -9.62
C GLY A 10 -29.32 1.85 -8.81
N ASN A 11 -30.02 0.88 -9.42
CA ASN A 11 -30.41 -0.36 -8.76
C ASN A 11 -29.41 -1.48 -9.08
N TRP A 12 -28.46 -1.68 -8.16
CA TRP A 12 -27.38 -2.66 -8.33
C TRP A 12 -27.73 -4.01 -7.68
N GLY A 13 -28.88 -4.09 -7.01
CA GLY A 13 -29.32 -5.27 -6.28
C GLY A 13 -28.49 -5.60 -5.04
N ASN A 14 -28.59 -6.84 -4.60
CA ASN A 14 -27.87 -7.37 -3.45
C ASN A 14 -26.75 -8.32 -3.90
N SER A 15 -25.64 -8.30 -3.16
CA SER A 15 -24.55 -9.26 -3.31
C SER A 15 -25.03 -10.67 -2.94
N TYR A 16 -24.75 -11.64 -3.80
CA TYR A 16 -25.05 -13.05 -3.51
C TYR A 16 -24.17 -13.62 -2.39
N ALA A 17 -22.94 -13.12 -2.26
CA ALA A 17 -21.98 -13.57 -1.24
C ALA A 17 -22.26 -12.94 0.13
N GLU A 18 -22.50 -11.62 0.16
CA GLU A 18 -22.62 -10.86 1.42
C GLU A 18 -24.08 -10.57 1.81
N ARG A 19 -25.05 -10.94 0.96
CA ARG A 19 -26.51 -10.72 1.17
C ARG A 19 -26.89 -9.29 1.56
N ARG A 20 -26.12 -8.30 1.11
CA ARG A 20 -26.29 -6.85 1.38
C ARG A 20 -26.31 -6.06 0.07
N PRO A 21 -26.84 -4.81 0.06
CA PRO A 21 -26.85 -3.97 -1.14
C PRO A 21 -25.44 -3.79 -1.72
N VAL A 22 -25.29 -4.00 -3.03
CA VAL A 22 -23.98 -3.89 -3.70
C VAL A 22 -23.39 -2.49 -3.55
N THR A 23 -24.22 -1.45 -3.63
CA THR A 23 -23.79 -0.05 -3.46
C THR A 23 -23.14 0.20 -2.11
N ALA A 24 -23.66 -0.40 -1.03
CA ALA A 24 -23.08 -0.27 0.31
C ALA A 24 -21.70 -0.95 0.40
N ILE A 25 -21.57 -2.15 -0.16
CA ILE A 25 -20.31 -2.90 -0.19
C ILE A 25 -19.25 -2.14 -1.01
N VAL A 26 -19.63 -1.61 -2.16
CA VAL A 26 -18.73 -0.82 -3.02
C VAL A 26 -18.29 0.45 -2.31
N ALA A 27 -19.20 1.18 -1.65
CA ALA A 27 -18.85 2.38 -0.90
C ALA A 27 -17.87 2.08 0.25
N GLU A 28 -18.11 1.00 1.01
CA GLU A 28 -17.22 0.58 2.10
C GLU A 28 -15.82 0.21 1.58
N ARG A 29 -15.75 -0.60 0.52
CA ARG A 29 -14.47 -0.98 -0.12
C ARG A 29 -13.76 0.22 -0.74
N PHE A 30 -14.50 1.15 -1.33
CA PHE A 30 -13.95 2.37 -1.91
C PHE A 30 -13.25 3.23 -0.85
N VAL A 31 -13.90 3.44 0.30
CA VAL A 31 -13.31 4.18 1.43
C VAL A 31 -12.05 3.49 1.94
N ASN A 32 -12.05 2.15 2.02
CA ASN A 32 -10.86 1.40 2.43
C ASN A 32 -9.70 1.57 1.42
N THR A 33 -10.00 1.54 0.12
CA THR A 33 -9.02 1.80 -0.94
C THR A 33 -8.47 3.23 -0.87
N LEU A 34 -9.31 4.22 -0.53
CA LEU A 34 -8.86 5.60 -0.31
C LEU A 34 -7.86 5.69 0.84
N TRP A 35 -8.16 5.06 1.99
CA TRP A 35 -7.23 5.01 3.12
C TRP A 35 -5.90 4.36 2.76
N LEU A 36 -5.94 3.22 2.08
CA LEU A 36 -4.73 2.51 1.66
C LEU A 36 -3.92 3.33 0.66
N THR A 37 -4.58 3.90 -0.36
CA THR A 37 -3.93 4.74 -1.37
C THR A 37 -3.30 5.98 -0.72
N ALA A 38 -4.04 6.68 0.14
CA ALA A 38 -3.53 7.86 0.83
C ALA A 38 -2.32 7.55 1.71
N ALA A 39 -2.38 6.47 2.49
CA ALA A 39 -1.25 6.02 3.31
C ALA A 39 -0.03 5.65 2.46
N THR A 40 -0.25 4.92 1.36
CA THR A 40 0.79 4.51 0.41
C THR A 40 1.48 5.72 -0.20
N VAL A 41 0.71 6.68 -0.72
CA VAL A 41 1.24 7.89 -1.35
C VAL A 41 1.98 8.75 -0.33
N LEU A 42 1.43 8.94 0.86
CA LEU A 42 2.08 9.74 1.90
C LEU A 42 3.40 9.12 2.34
N LEU A 43 3.43 7.81 2.59
CA LEU A 43 4.66 7.07 2.90
C LEU A 43 5.67 7.21 1.76
N ALA A 44 5.20 7.05 0.51
CA ALA A 44 6.05 7.12 -0.65
C ALA A 44 6.66 8.52 -0.83
N LEU A 45 5.88 9.58 -0.68
CA LEU A 45 6.35 10.97 -0.76
C LEU A 45 7.43 11.25 0.29
N VAL A 46 7.15 10.93 1.56
CA VAL A 46 8.08 11.21 2.67
C VAL A 46 9.41 10.50 2.45
N LEU A 47 9.38 9.21 2.14
CA LEU A 47 10.60 8.42 1.96
C LEU A 47 11.31 8.75 0.64
N ALA A 48 10.58 9.00 -0.45
CA ALA A 48 11.18 9.39 -1.72
C ALA A 48 11.92 10.71 -1.62
N VAL A 49 11.34 11.71 -0.94
CA VAL A 49 11.99 13.01 -0.71
C VAL A 49 13.21 12.84 0.17
N ALA A 50 13.11 12.12 1.29
CA ALA A 50 14.23 11.89 2.20
C ALA A 50 15.41 11.20 1.48
N LEU A 51 15.14 10.12 0.73
CA LEU A 51 16.17 9.36 0.01
C LEU A 51 16.69 10.15 -1.20
N GLY A 52 15.83 10.82 -1.97
CA GLY A 52 16.23 11.59 -3.15
C GLY A 52 17.13 12.77 -2.80
N VAL A 53 16.76 13.54 -1.77
CA VAL A 53 17.59 14.66 -1.28
C VAL A 53 18.89 14.15 -0.67
N ALA A 54 18.85 13.08 0.14
CA ALA A 54 20.06 12.48 0.69
C ALA A 54 21.01 11.99 -0.41
N GLY A 55 20.48 11.38 -1.47
CA GLY A 55 21.25 10.94 -2.62
C GLY A 55 21.85 12.09 -3.43
N ALA A 56 21.13 13.20 -3.60
CA ALA A 56 21.60 14.36 -4.35
C ALA A 56 22.73 15.11 -3.62
N VAL A 57 22.53 15.40 -2.33
CA VAL A 57 23.43 16.24 -1.53
C VAL A 57 24.63 15.46 -0.98
N SER A 58 24.56 14.14 -0.90
CA SER A 58 25.66 13.33 -0.33
C SER A 58 26.89 13.25 -1.24
N ASP A 59 28.04 13.66 -0.72
CA ASP A 59 29.35 13.40 -1.37
C ASP A 59 29.82 11.94 -1.21
N SER A 60 29.20 11.18 -0.31
CA SER A 60 29.53 9.78 -0.07
C SER A 60 29.04 8.88 -1.20
N ARG A 61 29.99 8.24 -1.90
CA ARG A 61 29.72 7.18 -2.88
C ARG A 61 28.96 6.00 -2.27
N PHE A 62 29.21 5.70 -1.00
CA PHE A 62 28.54 4.60 -0.31
C PHE A 62 27.04 4.87 -0.13
N VAL A 63 26.68 6.07 0.31
CA VAL A 63 25.26 6.47 0.50
C VAL A 63 24.52 6.44 -0.84
N LYS A 64 25.12 7.02 -1.90
CA LYS A 64 24.56 6.99 -3.26
C LYS A 64 24.34 5.56 -3.75
N SER A 65 25.34 4.70 -3.59
CA SER A 65 25.25 3.29 -4.00
C SER A 65 24.20 2.50 -3.22
N LEU A 66 24.01 2.79 -1.93
CA LEU A 66 22.99 2.14 -1.11
C LEU A 66 21.57 2.53 -1.56
N ILE A 67 21.34 3.82 -1.83
CA ILE A 67 20.05 4.34 -2.30
C ILE A 67 19.73 3.78 -3.69
N GLU A 68 20.71 3.78 -4.60
CA GLU A 68 20.56 3.18 -5.93
C GLU A 68 20.30 1.68 -5.85
N GLY A 69 21.03 0.95 -5.00
CA GLY A 69 20.81 -0.48 -4.78
C GLY A 69 19.41 -0.78 -4.26
N PHE A 70 18.93 -0.02 -3.26
CA PHE A 70 17.56 -0.13 -2.78
C PHE A 70 16.53 0.13 -3.89
N ALA A 71 16.72 1.18 -4.67
CA ALA A 71 15.79 1.52 -5.73
C ALA A 71 15.75 0.45 -6.84
N VAL A 72 16.90 -0.12 -7.20
CA VAL A 72 16.98 -1.24 -8.16
C VAL A 72 16.22 -2.44 -7.61
N LEU A 73 16.49 -2.87 -6.38
CA LEU A 73 15.78 -4.01 -5.76
C LEU A 73 14.27 -3.77 -5.70
N GLY A 74 13.84 -2.57 -5.30
CA GLY A 74 12.43 -2.21 -5.21
C GLY A 74 11.70 -2.22 -6.55
N ILE A 75 12.39 -1.94 -7.66
CA ILE A 75 11.82 -1.97 -9.03
C ILE A 75 11.90 -3.38 -9.62
N SER A 76 12.95 -4.14 -9.32
CA SER A 76 13.19 -5.46 -9.91
C SER A 76 12.32 -6.57 -9.32
N ILE A 77 11.86 -6.41 -8.08
CA ILE A 77 11.06 -7.42 -7.40
C ILE A 77 9.56 -7.23 -7.72
N PRO A 78 8.86 -8.26 -8.22
CA PRO A 78 7.42 -8.19 -8.44
C PRO A 78 6.64 -7.92 -7.13
N THR A 79 5.65 -7.03 -7.18
CA THR A 79 4.88 -6.61 -5.99
C THR A 79 4.17 -7.76 -5.27
N PHE A 80 3.68 -8.76 -6.02
CA PHE A 80 3.04 -9.92 -5.39
C PHE A 80 4.05 -10.74 -4.57
N TRP A 81 5.28 -10.84 -5.05
CA TRP A 81 6.33 -11.63 -4.41
C TRP A 81 6.86 -10.90 -3.18
N SER A 82 7.11 -9.60 -3.29
CA SER A 82 7.48 -8.78 -2.13
C SER A 82 6.40 -8.78 -1.06
N GLY A 83 5.13 -8.64 -1.44
CA GLY A 83 4.01 -8.73 -0.50
C GLY A 83 3.94 -10.08 0.21
N THR A 84 4.12 -11.17 -0.54
CA THR A 84 4.15 -12.52 0.03
C THR A 84 5.31 -12.69 1.01
N LEU A 85 6.51 -12.22 0.68
CA LEU A 85 7.66 -12.28 1.59
C LEU A 85 7.47 -11.43 2.84
N VAL A 86 6.90 -10.23 2.71
CA VAL A 86 6.61 -9.38 3.87
C VAL A 86 5.67 -10.08 4.83
N ILE A 87 4.60 -10.69 4.33
CA ILE A 87 3.68 -11.48 5.16
C ILE A 87 4.42 -12.68 5.77
N LEU A 88 5.15 -13.45 4.97
CA LEU A 88 5.82 -14.66 5.46
C LEU A 88 6.84 -14.35 6.56
N VAL A 89 7.69 -13.34 6.36
CA VAL A 89 8.74 -12.99 7.33
C VAL A 89 8.14 -12.29 8.54
N PHE A 90 7.41 -11.20 8.33
CA PHE A 90 7.02 -10.32 9.42
C PHE A 90 5.73 -10.75 10.11
N ALA A 91 4.79 -11.41 9.43
CA ALA A 91 3.55 -11.88 10.03
C ALA A 91 3.65 -13.33 10.51
N VAL A 92 4.28 -14.23 9.74
CA VAL A 92 4.29 -15.66 10.07
C VAL A 92 5.50 -16.05 10.93
N TYR A 93 6.72 -15.70 10.52
CA TYR A 93 7.91 -16.11 11.27
C TYR A 93 8.22 -15.23 12.48
N LEU A 94 8.02 -13.92 12.37
CA LEU A 94 8.36 -12.95 13.42
C LEU A 94 7.17 -12.51 14.28
N ASP A 95 5.93 -12.77 13.83
CA ASP A 95 4.68 -12.36 14.52
C ASP A 95 4.66 -10.87 14.90
N LEU A 96 5.24 -10.01 14.05
CA LEU A 96 5.34 -8.56 14.28
C LEU A 96 4.13 -7.81 13.73
N ILE A 97 3.62 -8.24 12.57
CA ILE A 97 2.55 -7.55 11.85
C ILE A 97 1.40 -8.51 11.54
N PRO A 98 0.16 -8.01 11.39
CA PRO A 98 -0.96 -8.83 10.97
C PRO A 98 -0.76 -9.35 9.55
N SER A 99 -1.22 -10.57 9.29
CA SER A 99 -1.12 -11.22 7.97
C SER A 99 -2.12 -10.68 6.94
N GLY A 100 -3.17 -9.97 7.39
CA GLY A 100 -4.15 -9.33 6.52
C GLY A 100 -5.39 -8.85 7.26
N GLY A 101 -6.36 -8.34 6.50
CA GLY A 101 -7.58 -7.73 7.04
C GLY A 101 -7.44 -6.24 7.34
N MET A 102 -8.52 -5.63 7.81
CA MET A 102 -8.58 -4.19 8.15
C MET A 102 -8.43 -3.92 9.66
N ALA A 103 -8.68 -4.94 10.48
CA ALA A 103 -8.63 -4.87 11.93
C ALA A 103 -8.58 -6.29 12.53
N THR A 104 -8.12 -6.40 13.77
CA THR A 104 -8.14 -7.64 14.55
C THR A 104 -9.59 -8.07 14.84
N ILE A 105 -9.95 -9.30 14.46
CA ILE A 105 -11.29 -9.84 14.67
C ILE A 105 -11.58 -9.96 16.18
N GLY A 106 -12.76 -9.50 16.60
CA GLY A 106 -13.20 -9.59 17.99
C GLY A 106 -12.67 -8.48 18.92
N ARG A 107 -11.89 -7.52 18.40
CA ARG A 107 -11.49 -6.32 19.15
C ARG A 107 -12.43 -5.13 18.87
N PRO A 108 -12.64 -4.23 19.85
CA PRO A 108 -13.37 -2.99 19.62
C PRO A 108 -12.62 -2.08 18.64
N PHE A 109 -13.32 -1.05 18.14
CA PHE A 109 -12.74 -0.06 17.23
C PHE A 109 -11.46 0.56 17.83
N SER A 110 -10.34 0.41 17.14
CA SER A 110 -9.05 1.03 17.48
C SER A 110 -8.38 1.56 16.21
N LEU A 111 -7.99 2.85 16.24
CA LEU A 111 -7.26 3.47 15.13
C LEU A 111 -5.85 2.88 14.98
N THR A 112 -5.19 2.62 16.11
CA THR A 112 -3.84 2.04 16.12
C THR A 112 -3.81 0.67 15.46
N ASP A 113 -4.82 -0.16 15.74
CA ASP A 113 -4.94 -1.49 15.14
C ASP A 113 -5.07 -1.40 13.60
N ARG A 114 -5.88 -0.48 13.09
CA ARG A 114 -6.04 -0.25 11.65
C ARG A 114 -4.76 0.27 11.00
N LEU A 115 -4.05 1.20 11.64
CA LEU A 115 -2.77 1.68 11.14
C LEU A 115 -1.74 0.55 11.06
N TRP A 116 -1.76 -0.36 12.02
CA TRP A 116 -0.90 -1.55 12.03
C TRP A 116 -1.22 -2.50 10.86
N HIS A 117 -2.50 -2.68 10.54
CA HIS A 117 -2.95 -3.47 9.38
C HIS A 117 -2.64 -2.79 8.04
N LEU A 118 -2.55 -1.46 8.00
CA LEU A 118 -2.23 -0.69 6.79
C LEU A 118 -0.74 -0.65 6.48
N LEU A 119 0.13 -0.78 7.48
CA LEU A 119 1.57 -0.56 7.33
C LEU A 119 2.20 -1.52 6.30
N ALA A 120 1.89 -2.82 6.41
CA ALA A 120 2.43 -3.83 5.51
C ALA A 120 2.03 -3.60 4.04
N PRO A 121 0.73 -3.51 3.69
CA PRO A 121 0.33 -3.28 2.31
C PRO A 121 0.78 -1.92 1.79
N ALA A 122 0.76 -0.86 2.61
CA ALA A 122 1.23 0.46 2.18
C ALA A 122 2.74 0.48 1.89
N ALA A 123 3.56 -0.20 2.69
CA ALA A 123 4.99 -0.32 2.45
C ALA A 123 5.29 -1.11 1.17
N VAL A 124 4.60 -2.24 0.97
CA VAL A 124 4.77 -3.08 -0.22
C VAL A 124 4.37 -2.32 -1.49
N LEU A 125 3.20 -1.69 -1.49
CA LEU A 125 2.73 -0.89 -2.63
C LEU A 125 3.60 0.36 -2.84
N GLY A 126 4.02 1.00 -1.75
CA GLY A 126 4.83 2.22 -1.75
C GLY A 126 6.24 2.01 -2.29
N THR A 127 6.81 0.81 -2.15
CA THR A 127 8.20 0.51 -2.50
C THR A 127 8.55 0.92 -3.93
N LEU A 128 7.68 0.62 -4.90
CA LEU A 128 7.91 0.99 -6.30
C LEU A 128 7.92 2.52 -6.49
N TYR A 129 6.97 3.22 -5.87
CA TYR A 129 6.88 4.67 -5.93
C TYR A 129 8.07 5.34 -5.24
N ILE A 130 8.49 4.84 -4.07
CA ILE A 130 9.66 5.33 -3.34
C ILE A 130 10.91 5.21 -4.23
N ALA A 131 11.12 4.05 -4.84
CA ALA A 131 12.27 3.78 -5.69
C ALA A 131 12.29 4.66 -6.95
N GLN A 132 11.16 4.84 -7.63
CA GLN A 132 11.09 5.67 -8.83
C GLN A 132 11.20 7.16 -8.52
N TRP A 133 10.42 7.64 -7.54
CA TRP A 133 10.35 9.06 -7.22
C TRP A 133 11.62 9.58 -6.56
N SER A 134 12.28 8.80 -5.70
CA SER A 134 13.58 9.20 -5.12
C SER A 134 14.64 9.43 -6.21
N ARG A 135 14.68 8.57 -7.22
CA ARG A 135 15.60 8.71 -8.37
C ARG A 135 15.28 9.92 -9.23
N TYR A 136 13.99 10.20 -9.47
CA TYR A 136 13.60 11.41 -10.20
C TYR A 136 13.98 12.68 -9.45
N LEU A 137 13.78 12.71 -8.13
CA LEU A 137 14.18 13.85 -7.28
C LEU A 137 15.70 14.00 -7.25
N GLN A 138 16.45 12.91 -7.13
CA GLN A 138 17.91 12.95 -7.14
C GLN A 138 18.48 13.46 -8.47
N ALA A 139 17.88 13.09 -9.60
CA ALA A 139 18.35 13.53 -10.93
C ALA A 139 17.96 14.98 -11.26
N GLY A 140 16.94 15.52 -10.58
CA GLY A 140 16.46 16.89 -10.80
C GLY A 140 17.06 17.94 -9.87
N LEU A 141 17.76 17.54 -8.81
CA LEU A 141 18.47 18.39 -7.85
C LEU A 141 19.97 18.43 -8.16
#